data_AF-A0A067MLK8-F1
#
_entry.id   AF-A0A067MLK8-F1
#
_cell.length_a   1.000
_cell.length_b   1.000
_cell.length_c   1.000
_cell.angle_alpha   90.00
_cell.angle_beta   90.00
_cell.angle_gamma   90.00
#
_symmetry.space_group_name_H-M   'P 1'
#
loop_
_entity.id
_entity.type
_entity.pdbx_description
1 polymer ?
#
loop_
_entity_poly.entity_id
_entity_poly.type
_entity_poly.pdbx_seq_one_letter_code
_entity_poly.pdbx_strand_id
1 'polypeptide(L)'
;MNVDPLPSTQSSLRLSVTRIWGNRTIPVDSKEWRTLRANVLERDNRTCASCGYTSPHPRGRGLKIDHADGNASNNNPANLRVHCPPCEAIRHCGFAGMKGWLQLASSEMDQVEITHNTHRIFEETGVMPEVSAVDPRALSTEMTAIELANKLLGTDWECLTREEKGLRGFFTHDAADLFAITMYTDPRTALPQEQRLNPSDARANEILAIEQSLPWITFSPESHLTFPKFFAAWRPSATSQADVAWICVRNTRADDGDENSRPDRAVTTWDKICVDRRPSITDLDDLAQQFNIRTGKWLVFAPPADVDALWSRIGNATHAGTLGTAAKVSPRNGNENHVICVYTANYMDNADVDRVRVGLQRLGVKKTITYKPDIYTCCRVYKGNAWGISPVRYSG
;
A
#
# COMPACT_ATOMS: atom_id res chain seq x y z
N MET A 1 -26.23 -29.75 36.11
CA MET A 1 -26.16 -29.77 34.64
C MET A 1 -24.69 -29.64 34.28
N ASN A 2 -24.09 -30.74 33.83
CA ASN A 2 -22.71 -30.76 33.36
C ASN A 2 -22.61 -29.83 32.16
N VAL A 3 -21.80 -28.78 32.32
CA VAL A 3 -21.35 -27.97 31.18
C VAL A 3 -20.25 -28.80 30.56
N ASP A 4 -20.52 -29.43 29.42
CA ASP A 4 -19.47 -30.08 28.65
C ASP A 4 -18.37 -29.06 28.37
N PRO A 5 -17.09 -29.36 28.65
CA PRO A 5 -16.01 -28.46 28.32
C PRO A 5 -16.00 -28.25 26.80
N LEU A 6 -15.86 -26.99 26.39
CA LEU A 6 -15.63 -26.61 25.00
C LEU A 6 -14.53 -27.52 24.43
N PRO A 7 -14.70 -28.10 23.23
CA PRO A 7 -13.72 -29.01 22.67
C PRO A 7 -12.37 -28.30 22.56
N SER A 8 -11.41 -28.80 23.34
CA SER A 8 -10.00 -28.44 23.26
C SER A 8 -9.45 -28.91 21.92
N THR A 9 -9.43 -28.04 20.93
CA THR A 9 -8.65 -28.28 19.71
C THR A 9 -7.85 -27.02 19.42
N GLN A 10 -6.84 -26.76 20.26
CA GLN A 10 -5.66 -26.02 19.85
C GLN A 10 -5.03 -26.83 18.71
N SER A 11 -5.46 -26.57 17.48
CA SER A 11 -4.75 -27.05 16.31
C SER A 11 -3.37 -26.42 16.39
N SER A 12 -2.34 -27.23 16.65
CA SER A 12 -0.93 -26.81 16.59
C SER A 12 -0.74 -25.95 15.34
N LEU A 13 -0.28 -24.71 15.52
CA LEU A 13 0.02 -23.81 14.42
C LEU A 13 1.01 -24.50 13.49
N ARG A 14 0.70 -24.57 12.21
CA ARG A 14 1.53 -25.23 11.21
C ARG A 14 1.34 -24.59 9.84
N LEU A 15 2.31 -24.80 8.96
CA LEU A 15 2.23 -24.40 7.56
C LEU A 15 0.98 -25.03 6.93
N SER A 16 0.06 -24.19 6.46
CA SER A 16 -1.19 -24.66 5.86
C SER A 16 -1.62 -23.80 4.68
N VAL A 17 -2.61 -24.32 3.96
CA VAL A 17 -3.32 -23.60 2.90
C VAL A 17 -4.80 -23.54 3.24
N THR A 18 -5.42 -22.40 2.98
CA THR A 18 -6.88 -22.27 3.11
C THR A 18 -7.54 -22.65 1.79
N ARG A 19 -8.41 -23.67 1.82
CA ARG A 19 -9.08 -24.24 0.64
C ARG A 19 -10.41 -23.54 0.29
N ILE A 20 -10.94 -22.70 1.20
CA ILE A 20 -12.26 -22.07 1.05
C ILE A 20 -12.11 -20.54 1.11
N TRP A 21 -12.38 -19.88 -0.01
CA TRP A 21 -12.60 -18.44 -0.06
C TRP A 21 -14.10 -18.20 -0.18
N GLY A 22 -14.77 -18.03 0.96
CA GLY A 22 -16.19 -17.70 0.99
C GLY A 22 -16.42 -16.22 0.71
N ASN A 23 -17.50 -15.90 0.00
CA ASN A 23 -18.02 -14.54 -0.06
C ASN A 23 -18.47 -14.13 1.34
N ARG A 24 -17.88 -13.06 1.88
CA ARG A 24 -18.30 -12.48 3.17
C ARG A 24 -19.69 -11.88 3.00
N THR A 25 -20.60 -12.20 3.92
CA THR A 25 -21.94 -11.57 3.96
C THR A 25 -21.91 -10.13 4.42
N ILE A 26 -20.88 -9.73 5.19
CA ILE A 26 -20.71 -8.37 5.69
C ILE A 26 -19.44 -7.76 5.06
N PRO A 27 -19.53 -6.62 4.33
CA PRO A 27 -18.36 -5.93 3.80
C PRO A 27 -17.42 -5.45 4.90
N VAL A 28 -16.10 -5.59 4.71
CA VAL A 28 -15.08 -5.27 5.73
C VAL A 28 -14.92 -3.77 6.03
N ASP A 29 -15.46 -2.92 5.15
CA ASP A 29 -15.51 -1.47 5.26
C ASP A 29 -16.88 -0.95 5.76
N SER A 30 -17.81 -1.86 6.07
CA SER A 30 -19.11 -1.52 6.65
C SER A 30 -19.00 -1.07 8.12
N LYS A 31 -20.02 -0.37 8.62
CA LYS A 31 -20.08 -0.01 10.04
C LYS A 31 -20.28 -1.27 10.89
N GLU A 32 -21.11 -2.20 10.41
CA GLU A 32 -21.41 -3.47 11.07
C GLU A 32 -20.14 -4.29 11.30
N TRP A 33 -19.27 -4.44 10.29
CA TRP A 33 -18.01 -5.17 10.44
C TRP A 33 -17.05 -4.49 11.41
N ARG A 34 -16.93 -3.15 11.36
CA ARG A 34 -16.06 -2.41 12.29
C ARG A 34 -16.49 -2.61 13.74
N THR A 35 -17.79 -2.58 14.01
CA THR A 35 -18.34 -2.83 15.36
C THR A 35 -18.12 -4.29 15.79
N LEU A 36 -18.44 -5.26 14.94
CA LEU A 36 -18.22 -6.69 15.23
C LEU A 36 -16.74 -6.96 15.54
N ARG A 37 -15.85 -6.44 14.70
CA ARG A 37 -14.39 -6.56 14.89
C ARG A 37 -13.95 -5.97 16.22
N ALA A 38 -14.42 -4.77 16.58
CA ALA A 38 -14.05 -4.15 17.85
C ALA A 38 -14.46 -5.02 19.05
N ASN A 39 -15.68 -5.55 19.03
CA ASN A 39 -16.19 -6.42 20.10
C ASN A 39 -15.40 -7.72 20.23
N VAL A 40 -15.01 -8.35 19.11
CA VAL A 40 -14.21 -9.59 19.14
C VAL A 40 -12.80 -9.32 19.66
N LEU A 41 -12.18 -8.22 19.23
CA LEU A 41 -10.86 -7.81 19.73
C LEU A 41 -10.87 -7.51 21.23
N GLU A 42 -11.92 -6.87 21.74
CA GLU A 42 -12.10 -6.61 23.16
C GLU A 42 -12.33 -7.90 23.95
N ARG A 43 -13.26 -8.75 23.49
CA ARG A 43 -13.55 -10.05 24.11
C ARG A 43 -12.30 -10.92 24.26
N ASP A 44 -11.50 -11.01 23.20
CA ASP A 44 -10.30 -11.85 23.17
C ASP A 44 -9.06 -11.13 23.73
N ASN A 45 -9.23 -9.94 24.33
CA ASN A 45 -8.13 -9.10 24.83
C ASN A 45 -7.00 -8.88 23.79
N ARG A 46 -7.33 -8.87 22.50
CA ARG A 46 -6.38 -8.77 21.37
C ARG A 46 -5.32 -9.89 21.37
N THR A 47 -5.67 -11.04 21.91
CA THR A 47 -4.81 -12.22 22.00
C THR A 47 -5.03 -13.15 20.82
N CYS A 48 -3.95 -13.54 20.15
CA CYS A 48 -3.96 -14.49 19.05
C CYS A 48 -4.36 -15.88 19.55
N ALA A 49 -5.40 -16.48 18.96
CA ALA A 49 -5.87 -17.82 19.28
C ALA A 49 -4.89 -18.94 18.85
N SER A 50 -3.97 -18.66 17.92
CA SER A 50 -2.96 -19.64 17.47
C SER A 50 -1.73 -19.71 18.35
N CYS A 51 -1.10 -18.58 18.66
CA CYS A 51 0.14 -18.55 19.43
C CYS A 51 -0.03 -18.03 20.86
N GLY A 52 -1.07 -17.25 21.16
CA GLY A 52 -1.22 -16.58 22.45
C GLY A 52 -0.58 -15.20 22.53
N TYR A 53 0.03 -14.70 21.44
CA TYR A 53 0.54 -13.34 21.37
C TYR A 53 -0.56 -12.30 21.63
N THR A 54 -0.35 -11.43 22.62
CA THR A 54 -1.27 -10.35 22.97
C THR A 54 -0.73 -9.03 22.44
N SER A 55 -1.43 -8.44 21.46
CA SER A 55 -0.98 -7.20 20.84
C SER A 55 -1.01 -6.04 21.84
N PRO A 56 0.10 -5.29 22.03
CA PRO A 56 0.11 -4.10 22.88
C PRO A 56 -0.63 -2.92 22.23
N HIS A 57 -0.95 -2.98 20.93
CA HIS A 57 -1.70 -1.93 20.25
C HIS A 57 -3.10 -1.74 20.86
N PRO A 58 -3.48 -0.54 21.35
CA PRO A 58 -4.71 -0.33 22.10
C PRO A 58 -5.97 -0.67 21.30
N ARG A 59 -5.93 -0.54 19.97
CA ARG A 59 -7.02 -0.92 19.06
C ARG A 59 -6.84 -2.26 18.34
N GLY A 60 -5.85 -3.08 18.72
CA GLY A 60 -5.56 -4.35 18.05
C GLY A 60 -5.33 -4.20 16.54
N ARG A 61 -4.51 -3.20 16.15
CA ARG A 61 -4.22 -2.94 14.73
C ARG A 61 -3.50 -4.14 14.12
N GLY A 62 -3.80 -4.44 12.86
CA GLY A 62 -3.18 -5.54 12.13
C GLY A 62 -3.80 -6.93 12.38
N LEU A 63 -4.26 -7.22 13.61
CA LEU A 63 -4.88 -8.49 13.98
C LEU A 63 -6.00 -8.89 13.01
N LYS A 64 -6.14 -10.17 12.68
CA LYS A 64 -7.17 -10.69 11.77
C LYS A 64 -8.28 -11.37 12.55
N ILE A 65 -9.50 -11.32 12.01
CA ILE A 65 -10.64 -12.06 12.51
C ILE A 65 -10.85 -13.24 11.56
N ASP A 66 -10.72 -14.45 12.10
CA ASP A 66 -10.92 -15.73 11.43
C ASP A 66 -12.25 -16.34 11.85
N HIS A 67 -12.84 -17.13 10.96
CA HIS A 67 -14.06 -17.90 11.20
C HIS A 67 -13.65 -19.35 11.48
N ALA A 68 -13.90 -19.83 12.70
CA ALA A 68 -13.44 -21.14 13.18
C ALA A 68 -13.97 -22.31 12.34
N ASP A 69 -15.16 -22.17 11.77
CA ASP A 69 -15.80 -23.14 10.89
C ASP A 69 -15.43 -22.97 9.39
N GLY A 70 -14.58 -21.99 9.06
CA GLY A 70 -14.21 -21.64 7.69
C GLY A 70 -15.35 -20.99 6.87
N ASN A 71 -16.53 -20.78 7.47
CA ASN A 71 -17.65 -20.14 6.81
C ASN A 71 -17.62 -18.63 7.06
N ALA A 72 -17.14 -17.88 6.06
CA ALA A 72 -17.05 -16.42 6.08
C ALA A 72 -18.39 -15.68 6.28
N SER A 73 -19.52 -16.39 6.23
CA SER A 73 -20.85 -15.85 6.48
C SER A 73 -21.33 -16.03 7.93
N ASN A 74 -20.70 -16.93 8.71
CA ASN A 74 -21.08 -17.22 10.09
C ASN A 74 -20.45 -16.22 11.07
N ASN A 75 -21.05 -15.04 11.15
CA ASN A 75 -20.57 -13.94 12.00
C ASN A 75 -21.02 -14.04 13.47
N ASN A 76 -21.45 -15.22 13.93
CA ASN A 76 -21.69 -15.44 15.35
C ASN A 76 -20.36 -15.19 16.10
N PRO A 77 -20.31 -14.28 17.11
CA PRO A 77 -19.08 -14.01 17.84
C PRO A 77 -18.38 -15.28 18.33
N ALA A 78 -19.10 -16.30 18.80
CA ALA A 78 -18.51 -17.56 19.27
C ALA A 78 -17.74 -18.34 18.17
N ASN A 79 -18.07 -18.10 16.90
CA ASN A 79 -17.38 -18.66 15.74
C ASN A 79 -16.14 -17.83 15.33
N LEU A 80 -15.98 -16.62 15.86
CA LEU A 80 -14.91 -15.72 15.47
C LEU A 80 -13.72 -15.84 16.41
N ARG A 81 -12.50 -15.80 15.84
CA ARG A 81 -11.24 -15.87 16.57
C ARG A 81 -10.29 -14.76 16.10
N VAL A 82 -9.44 -14.29 17.01
CA VAL A 82 -8.38 -13.33 16.69
C VAL A 82 -7.09 -14.07 16.32
N HIS A 83 -6.44 -13.67 15.23
CA HIS A 83 -5.09 -14.16 14.88
C HIS A 83 -4.12 -12.99 14.63
N CYS A 84 -2.87 -13.16 15.05
CA CYS A 84 -1.82 -12.21 14.70
C CYS A 84 -1.39 -12.38 13.22
N PRO A 85 -0.92 -11.30 12.56
CA PRO A 85 -0.48 -11.39 11.17
C PRO A 85 0.60 -12.44 10.90
N PRO A 86 1.58 -12.68 11.79
CA PRO A 86 2.54 -13.78 11.62
C PRO A 86 1.89 -15.17 11.58
N CYS A 87 0.94 -15.47 12.49
CA CYS A 87 0.21 -16.74 12.48
C CYS A 87 -0.65 -16.92 11.22
N GLU A 88 -1.25 -15.84 10.73
CA GLU A 88 -1.99 -15.85 9.46
C GLU A 88 -1.07 -16.14 8.28
N ALA A 89 0.14 -15.57 8.25
CA ALA A 89 1.12 -15.88 7.20
C ALA A 89 1.49 -17.38 7.20
N ILE A 90 1.67 -18.00 8.36
CA ILE A 90 1.89 -19.44 8.48
C ILE A 90 0.68 -20.25 7.98
N ARG A 91 -0.54 -19.85 8.36
CA ARG A 91 -1.79 -20.52 7.93
C ARG A 91 -2.10 -20.38 6.44
N HIS A 92 -1.50 -19.37 5.80
CA HIS A 92 -1.57 -19.07 4.38
C HIS A 92 -0.17 -19.13 3.75
N CYS A 93 0.57 -20.20 4.00
CA CYS A 93 2.00 -20.28 3.70
C CYS A 93 2.33 -20.06 2.21
N GLY A 94 1.45 -20.48 1.29
CA GLY A 94 1.64 -20.23 -0.14
C GLY A 94 1.57 -18.73 -0.50
N PHE A 95 0.62 -17.99 0.09
CA PHE A 95 0.54 -16.54 -0.09
C PHE A 95 1.73 -15.84 0.55
N ALA A 96 2.10 -16.25 1.76
CA ALA A 96 3.25 -15.70 2.45
C ALA A 96 4.57 -15.96 1.69
N GLY A 97 4.72 -17.15 1.09
CA GLY A 97 5.82 -17.48 0.20
C GLY A 97 5.88 -16.58 -1.04
N MET A 98 4.75 -16.34 -1.71
CA MET A 98 4.68 -15.39 -2.84
C MET A 98 5.05 -13.95 -2.46
N LYS A 99 4.87 -13.57 -1.18
CA LYS A 99 5.26 -12.26 -0.65
C LYS A 99 6.70 -12.21 -0.15
N GLY A 100 7.44 -13.31 -0.21
CA GLY A 100 8.79 -13.42 0.33
C GLY A 100 8.84 -13.44 1.86
N TRP A 101 7.69 -13.52 2.56
CA TRP A 101 7.62 -13.40 4.02
C TRP A 101 8.14 -14.62 4.78
N LEU A 102 8.17 -15.79 4.14
CA LEU A 102 8.57 -17.04 4.76
C LEU A 102 9.72 -17.69 4.02
N GLN A 103 10.74 -18.06 4.78
CA GLN A 103 11.74 -19.07 4.42
C GLN A 103 11.43 -20.34 5.20
N LEU A 104 11.58 -21.51 4.58
CA LEU A 104 11.42 -22.78 5.28
C LEU A 104 12.76 -23.29 5.80
N ALA A 105 12.71 -23.96 6.94
CA ALA A 105 13.80 -24.77 7.47
C ALA A 105 13.23 -25.95 8.25
N SER A 106 13.98 -27.04 8.34
CA SER A 106 13.66 -28.14 9.26
C SER A 106 14.07 -27.75 10.67
N SER A 107 13.17 -27.94 11.64
CA SER A 107 13.43 -27.56 13.03
C SER A 107 12.61 -28.41 14.00
N GLU A 108 13.24 -28.80 15.11
CA GLU A 108 12.58 -29.45 16.25
C GLU A 108 11.78 -28.43 17.09
N MET A 109 12.07 -27.13 16.95
CA MET A 109 11.27 -26.06 17.54
C MET A 109 9.89 -26.05 16.89
N ASP A 110 8.83 -25.95 17.70
CA ASP A 110 7.50 -25.85 17.15
C ASP A 110 7.23 -24.47 16.53
N GLN A 111 6.21 -24.39 15.68
CA GLN A 111 5.92 -23.15 14.96
C GLN A 111 5.45 -22.01 15.87
N VAL A 112 4.84 -22.32 17.02
CA VAL A 112 4.40 -21.33 18.01
C VAL A 112 5.61 -20.70 18.68
N GLU A 113 6.57 -21.52 19.09
CA GLU A 113 7.82 -21.10 19.71
C GLU A 113 8.66 -20.26 18.75
N ILE A 114 8.78 -20.66 17.47
CA ILE A 114 9.44 -19.85 16.42
C ILE A 114 8.76 -18.47 16.31
N THR A 115 7.43 -18.44 16.30
CA THR A 115 6.66 -17.20 16.18
C THR A 115 6.87 -16.31 17.41
N HIS A 116 6.91 -16.87 18.61
CA HIS A 116 7.17 -16.15 19.85
C HIS A 116 8.59 -15.59 19.94
N ASN A 117 9.59 -16.41 19.61
CA ASN A 117 10.98 -15.97 19.59
C ASN A 117 11.17 -14.83 18.59
N THR A 118 10.52 -14.92 17.43
CA THR A 118 10.54 -13.84 16.44
C THR A 118 9.87 -12.57 16.97
N HIS A 119 8.68 -12.67 17.59
CA HIS A 119 8.01 -11.52 18.22
C HIS A 119 8.92 -10.87 19.27
N ARG A 120 9.48 -11.67 20.18
CA ARG A 120 10.34 -11.18 21.26
C ARG A 120 11.55 -10.42 20.71
N ILE A 121 12.30 -11.02 19.79
CA ILE A 121 13.50 -10.38 19.21
C ILE A 121 13.11 -9.12 18.44
N PHE A 122 12.03 -9.16 17.65
CA PHE A 122 11.59 -8.01 16.88
C PHE A 122 11.11 -6.87 17.78
N GLU A 123 10.40 -7.16 18.87
CA GLU A 123 9.92 -6.15 19.82
C GLU A 123 11.07 -5.51 20.62
N GLU A 124 12.10 -6.29 20.95
CA GLU A 124 13.30 -5.80 21.63
C GLU A 124 14.19 -4.94 20.72
N THR A 125 14.31 -5.30 19.43
CA THR A 125 15.34 -4.74 18.54
C THR A 125 14.80 -3.88 17.39
N GLY A 126 13.53 -4.05 17.02
CA GLY A 126 12.94 -3.48 15.81
C GLY A 126 13.45 -4.08 14.50
N VAL A 127 14.20 -5.19 14.55
CA VAL A 127 14.83 -5.85 13.41
C VAL A 127 14.36 -7.30 13.32
N MET A 128 14.09 -7.76 12.10
CA MET A 128 13.73 -9.17 11.86
C MET A 128 14.95 -10.07 12.13
N PRO A 129 14.83 -11.10 12.98
CA PRO A 129 15.93 -12.00 13.25
C PRO A 129 16.21 -12.93 12.08
N GLU A 130 17.49 -13.27 11.88
CA GLU A 130 17.89 -14.37 11.02
C GLU A 130 17.45 -15.72 11.60
N VAL A 131 17.33 -16.75 10.75
CA VAL A 131 16.90 -18.11 11.15
C VAL A 131 17.70 -18.62 12.35
N SER A 132 19.02 -18.47 12.34
CA SER A 132 19.92 -18.94 13.39
C SER A 132 19.76 -18.20 14.72
N ALA A 133 19.25 -16.97 14.71
CA ALA A 133 18.94 -16.22 15.92
C ALA A 133 17.61 -16.68 16.57
N VAL A 134 16.70 -17.23 15.77
CA VAL A 134 15.43 -17.80 16.25
C VAL A 134 15.61 -19.26 16.69
N ASP A 135 16.25 -20.08 15.86
CA ASP A 135 16.64 -21.44 16.19
C ASP A 135 18.02 -21.78 15.56
N PRO A 136 19.09 -21.85 16.36
CA PRO A 136 20.43 -22.17 15.86
C PRO A 136 20.59 -23.61 15.38
N ARG A 137 19.62 -24.49 15.66
CA ARG A 137 19.62 -25.90 15.22
C ARG A 137 18.79 -26.12 13.96
N ALA A 138 18.18 -25.07 13.41
CA ALA A 138 17.41 -25.17 12.18
C ALA A 138 18.31 -25.55 11.00
N LEU A 139 17.85 -26.49 10.18
CA LEU A 139 18.56 -26.96 9.00
C LEU A 139 17.90 -26.40 7.74
N SER A 140 18.71 -25.81 6.86
CA SER A 140 18.25 -25.28 5.58
C SER A 140 17.59 -26.37 4.74
N THR A 141 16.57 -25.99 3.97
CA THR A 141 15.93 -26.86 2.99
C THR A 141 15.83 -26.14 1.64
N GLU A 142 15.87 -26.90 0.56
CA GLU A 142 15.57 -26.41 -0.78
C GLU A 142 14.06 -26.22 -0.99
N MET A 143 13.22 -26.86 -0.18
CA MET A 143 11.77 -26.76 -0.28
C MET A 143 11.30 -25.34 0.06
N THR A 144 10.63 -24.68 -0.88
CA THR A 144 10.04 -23.36 -0.66
C THR A 144 8.65 -23.43 -0.05
N ALA A 145 8.19 -22.33 0.56
CA ALA A 145 6.83 -22.21 1.08
C ALA A 145 5.75 -22.37 -0.01
N ILE A 146 6.06 -21.97 -1.26
CA ILE A 146 5.16 -22.09 -2.41
C ILE A 146 5.03 -23.56 -2.83
N GLU A 147 6.14 -24.28 -2.92
CA GLU A 147 6.15 -25.70 -3.30
C GLU A 147 5.42 -26.56 -2.26
N LEU A 148 5.69 -26.35 -0.98
CA LEU A 148 4.98 -27.03 0.09
C LEU A 148 3.47 -26.72 0.05
N ALA A 149 3.10 -25.45 -0.16
CA ALA A 149 1.70 -25.05 -0.30
C ALA A 149 1.01 -25.73 -1.48
N ASN A 150 1.65 -25.79 -2.65
CA ASN A 150 1.12 -26.51 -3.81
C ASN A 150 0.89 -27.99 -3.51
N LYS A 151 1.80 -28.62 -2.75
CA LYS A 151 1.62 -30.01 -2.31
C LYS A 151 0.42 -30.16 -1.36
N LEU A 152 0.27 -29.24 -0.39
CA LEU A 152 -0.82 -29.22 0.58
C LEU A 152 -2.20 -28.97 -0.04
N LEU A 153 -2.28 -28.41 -1.24
CA LEU A 153 -3.54 -28.28 -1.99
C LEU A 153 -4.08 -29.64 -2.45
N GLY A 154 -3.20 -30.56 -2.84
CA GLY A 154 -3.56 -31.88 -3.36
C GLY A 154 -3.37 -33.05 -2.39
N THR A 155 -2.69 -32.83 -1.26
CA THR A 155 -2.33 -33.87 -0.29
C THR A 155 -2.79 -33.47 1.11
N ASP A 156 -3.44 -34.39 1.83
CA ASP A 156 -3.77 -34.15 3.23
C ASP A 156 -2.53 -34.22 4.10
N TRP A 157 -2.50 -33.43 5.18
CA TRP A 157 -1.33 -33.29 6.06
C TRP A 157 -0.80 -34.65 6.54
N GLU A 158 -1.68 -35.59 6.87
CA GLU A 158 -1.26 -36.89 7.37
C GLU A 158 -0.48 -37.73 6.38
N CYS A 159 -0.63 -37.45 5.08
CA CYS A 159 0.06 -38.13 3.99
C CYS A 159 1.42 -37.52 3.64
N LEU A 160 1.83 -36.41 4.28
CA LEU A 160 3.15 -35.82 4.08
C LEU A 160 4.27 -36.69 4.68
N THR A 161 5.47 -36.59 4.12
CA THR A 161 6.64 -37.29 4.65
C THR A 161 7.03 -36.74 6.02
N ARG A 162 7.83 -37.50 6.79
CA ARG A 162 8.34 -37.04 8.08
C ARG A 162 9.17 -35.75 7.95
N GLU A 163 9.96 -35.63 6.89
CA GLU A 163 10.75 -34.45 6.57
C GLU A 163 9.86 -33.22 6.32
N GLU A 164 8.79 -33.39 5.53
CA GLU A 164 7.84 -32.32 5.23
C GLU A 164 7.05 -31.86 6.45
N LYS A 165 6.62 -32.81 7.30
CA LYS A 165 5.98 -32.49 8.59
C LYS A 165 6.95 -31.79 9.57
N GLY A 166 8.25 -31.96 9.37
CA GLY A 166 9.32 -31.31 10.13
C GLY A 166 9.62 -29.87 9.70
N LEU A 167 9.10 -29.42 8.56
CA LEU A 167 9.33 -28.06 8.07
C LEU A 167 8.59 -27.03 8.93
N ARG A 168 9.26 -25.89 9.14
CA ARG A 168 8.75 -24.71 9.85
C ARG A 168 8.98 -23.47 9.00
N GLY A 169 8.08 -22.50 9.13
CA GLY A 169 8.22 -21.18 8.52
C GLY A 169 8.97 -20.23 9.45
N PHE A 170 10.10 -19.72 8.98
CA PHE A 170 10.83 -18.62 9.58
C PHE A 170 10.54 -17.33 8.81
N PHE A 171 10.46 -16.22 9.52
CA PHE A 171 10.06 -14.94 8.95
C PHE A 171 11.26 -14.18 8.40
N THR A 172 11.17 -13.71 7.17
CA THR A 172 12.24 -12.95 6.51
C THR A 172 12.18 -11.46 6.85
N HIS A 173 13.15 -10.69 6.36
CA HIS A 173 13.12 -9.23 6.46
C HIS A 173 11.84 -8.59 5.86
N ASP A 174 11.29 -9.16 4.79
CA ASP A 174 10.06 -8.67 4.13
C ASP A 174 8.80 -8.83 5.01
N ALA A 175 8.89 -9.65 6.07
CA ALA A 175 7.80 -9.87 7.02
C ALA A 175 7.73 -8.82 8.14
N ALA A 176 8.65 -7.85 8.21
CA ALA A 176 8.76 -6.88 9.32
C ALA A 176 7.43 -6.16 9.63
N ASP A 177 6.68 -5.78 8.60
CA ASP A 177 5.39 -5.10 8.75
C ASP A 177 4.32 -5.95 9.45
N LEU A 178 4.41 -7.29 9.37
CA LEU A 178 3.50 -8.21 10.06
C LEU A 178 3.62 -8.10 11.58
N PHE A 179 4.83 -7.83 12.07
CA PHE A 179 5.13 -7.68 13.49
C PHE A 179 4.90 -6.23 13.94
N ALA A 180 5.48 -5.26 13.24
CA ALA A 180 5.42 -3.83 13.58
C ALA A 180 3.98 -3.31 13.69
N ILE A 181 3.06 -3.74 12.82
CA ILE A 181 1.68 -3.26 12.81
C ILE A 181 0.90 -3.59 14.10
N THR A 182 1.35 -4.61 14.85
CA THR A 182 0.72 -5.05 16.10
C THR A 182 1.33 -4.42 17.34
N MET A 183 2.46 -3.72 17.20
CA MET A 183 3.12 -3.01 18.30
C MET A 183 2.44 -1.66 18.57
N TYR A 184 2.49 -1.20 19.83
CA TYR A 184 2.13 0.17 20.20
C TYR A 184 3.40 0.97 20.45
N THR A 185 3.62 2.01 19.65
CA THR A 185 4.57 3.06 20.00
C THR A 185 3.77 4.21 20.62
N ASP A 186 3.97 4.47 21.91
CA ASP A 186 3.39 5.68 22.54
C ASP A 186 4.06 6.89 21.87
N PRO A 187 3.30 7.76 21.19
CA PRO A 187 3.85 8.94 20.53
C PRO A 187 4.63 9.87 21.46
N ARG A 188 4.43 9.76 22.79
CA ARG A 188 5.03 10.62 23.81
C ARG A 188 6.31 10.07 24.44
N THR A 189 6.56 8.76 24.35
CA THR A 189 7.76 8.12 24.93
C THR A 189 8.71 7.57 23.88
N ALA A 190 8.43 7.82 22.60
CA ALA A 190 9.39 7.54 21.54
C ALA A 190 10.67 8.34 21.83
N LEU A 191 11.77 7.62 22.08
CA LEU A 191 13.12 8.19 22.01
C LEU A 191 13.26 8.98 20.70
N PRO A 192 14.05 10.08 20.66
CA PRO A 192 14.23 10.85 19.43
C PRO A 192 14.76 9.91 18.35
N GLN A 193 13.89 9.54 17.42
CA GLN A 193 14.23 8.69 16.31
C GLN A 193 15.07 9.56 15.38
N GLU A 194 16.36 9.27 15.26
CA GLU A 194 17.12 9.70 14.09
C GLU A 194 16.45 9.07 12.85
N GLN A 195 15.56 9.88 12.25
CA GLN A 195 15.15 9.95 10.85
C GLN A 195 14.97 8.63 10.08
N ARG A 196 14.00 7.80 10.48
CA ARG A 196 13.25 7.03 9.46
C ARG A 196 12.04 7.86 9.06
N LEU A 197 12.13 8.51 7.90
CA LEU A 197 11.01 9.18 7.25
C LEU A 197 9.83 8.20 7.16
N ASN A 198 8.61 8.63 7.50
CA ASN A 198 7.45 7.78 7.27
C ASN A 198 7.32 7.50 5.76
N PRO A 199 6.68 6.41 5.32
CA PRO A 199 6.65 6.03 3.90
C PRO A 199 6.12 7.11 2.96
N SER A 200 5.25 7.98 3.47
CA SER A 200 4.69 9.11 2.74
C SER A 200 5.73 10.20 2.50
N ASP A 201 6.50 10.57 3.53
CA ASP A 201 7.57 11.55 3.44
C ASP A 201 8.77 11.00 2.65
N ALA A 202 9.10 9.71 2.82
CA ALA A 202 10.12 9.04 2.01
C ALA A 202 9.77 9.10 0.51
N ARG A 203 8.53 8.77 0.15
CA ARG A 203 8.05 8.87 -1.23
C ARG A 203 8.01 10.31 -1.74
N ALA A 204 7.63 11.26 -0.90
CA ALA A 204 7.65 12.68 -1.26
C ALA A 204 9.07 13.16 -1.59
N ASN A 205 10.05 12.76 -0.77
CA ASN A 205 11.45 13.13 -0.95
C ASN A 205 12.07 12.48 -2.20
N GLU A 206 11.74 11.23 -2.49
CA GLU A 206 12.17 10.55 -3.72
C GLU A 206 11.69 11.28 -4.98
N ILE A 207 10.39 11.64 -5.02
CA ILE A 207 9.81 12.39 -6.14
C ILE A 207 10.49 13.75 -6.26
N LEU A 208 10.66 14.46 -5.15
CA LEU A 208 11.29 15.78 -5.15
C LEU A 208 12.74 15.72 -5.62
N ALA A 209 13.50 14.71 -5.19
CA ALA A 209 14.88 14.52 -5.61
C ALA A 209 14.98 14.32 -7.13
N ILE A 210 14.12 13.49 -7.72
CA ILE A 210 14.05 13.29 -9.18
C ILE A 210 13.69 14.61 -9.88
N GLU A 211 12.63 15.29 -9.41
CA GLU A 211 12.12 16.52 -10.05
C GLU A 211 13.11 17.69 -9.97
N GLN A 212 13.99 17.72 -8.97
CA GLN A 212 15.03 18.75 -8.80
C GLN A 212 16.35 18.43 -9.50
N SER A 213 16.70 17.14 -9.64
CA SER A 213 17.99 16.72 -10.18
C SER A 213 18.00 16.50 -11.68
N LEU A 214 16.84 16.24 -12.30
CA LEU A 214 16.74 15.87 -13.71
C LEU A 214 15.92 16.87 -14.53
N PRO A 215 16.23 17.05 -15.82
CA PRO A 215 15.53 17.98 -16.69
C PRO A 215 14.07 17.57 -16.94
N TRP A 216 13.22 18.57 -17.09
CA TRP A 216 11.84 18.42 -17.56
C TRP A 216 11.78 18.76 -19.04
N ILE A 217 11.42 17.79 -19.86
CA ILE A 217 11.29 17.98 -21.31
C ILE A 217 9.87 18.46 -21.60
N THR A 218 9.71 19.76 -21.84
CA THR A 218 8.41 20.35 -22.17
C THR A 218 8.35 20.67 -23.66
N PHE A 219 7.27 20.26 -24.33
CA PHE A 219 7.06 20.61 -25.73
C PHE A 219 7.03 22.14 -25.91
N SER A 220 7.74 22.60 -26.93
CA SER A 220 7.75 23.97 -27.44
C SER A 220 7.96 23.94 -28.96
N PRO A 221 7.25 24.78 -29.74
CA PRO A 221 7.47 24.88 -31.18
C PRO A 221 8.92 25.23 -31.54
N GLU A 222 9.58 26.05 -30.73
CA GLU A 222 10.94 26.56 -30.98
C GLU A 222 11.98 25.44 -30.89
N SER A 223 11.87 24.56 -29.89
CA SER A 223 12.86 23.51 -29.65
C SER A 223 12.56 22.21 -30.40
N HIS A 224 11.29 21.97 -30.76
CA HIS A 224 10.86 20.67 -31.29
C HIS A 224 10.25 20.73 -32.69
N LEU A 225 10.02 21.94 -33.23
CA LEU A 225 9.42 22.26 -34.52
C LEU A 225 7.96 21.83 -34.67
N THR A 226 7.66 20.56 -34.47
CA THR A 226 6.32 20.00 -34.62
C THR A 226 6.02 19.00 -33.52
N PHE A 227 4.75 18.89 -33.16
CA PHE A 227 4.28 17.99 -32.13
C PHE A 227 4.52 16.49 -32.46
N PRO A 228 4.38 16.02 -33.72
CA PRO A 228 4.79 14.66 -34.09
C PRO A 228 6.29 14.39 -33.91
N LYS A 229 7.16 15.36 -34.26
CA LYS A 229 8.62 15.23 -34.03
C LYS A 229 8.93 15.12 -32.54
N PHE A 230 8.24 15.88 -31.70
CA PHE A 230 8.37 15.80 -30.24
C PHE A 230 8.07 14.39 -29.71
N PHE A 231 6.93 13.79 -30.07
CA PHE A 231 6.59 12.44 -29.62
C PHE A 231 7.51 11.36 -30.16
N ALA A 232 8.05 11.53 -31.37
CA ALA A 232 9.02 10.61 -31.93
C ALA A 232 10.37 10.67 -31.19
N ALA A 233 10.80 11.87 -30.80
CA ALA A 233 12.06 12.08 -30.07
C ALA A 233 11.97 11.67 -28.59
N TRP A 234 10.83 11.95 -27.94
CA TRP A 234 10.64 11.77 -26.50
C TRP A 234 9.53 10.75 -26.23
N ARG A 235 9.79 9.50 -26.63
CA ARG A 235 8.90 8.36 -26.36
C ARG A 235 9.03 7.94 -24.91
N PRO A 236 7.96 7.99 -24.08
CA PRO A 236 8.05 7.62 -22.67
C PRO A 236 8.63 6.23 -22.45
N SER A 237 8.28 5.26 -23.30
CA SER A 237 8.81 3.89 -23.22
C SER A 237 10.32 3.78 -23.52
N ALA A 238 10.92 4.77 -24.18
CA ALA A 238 12.31 4.77 -24.61
C ALA A 238 13.20 5.70 -23.78
N THR A 239 12.65 6.81 -23.28
CA THR A 239 13.34 7.79 -22.44
C THR A 239 13.57 7.21 -21.04
N SER A 240 14.81 7.26 -20.55
CA SER A 240 15.18 6.74 -19.23
C SER A 240 14.81 7.71 -18.11
N GLN A 241 14.33 7.20 -16.97
CA GLN A 241 14.15 8.00 -15.76
C GLN A 241 15.48 8.41 -15.10
N ALA A 242 16.61 7.84 -15.52
CA ALA A 242 17.92 8.33 -15.08
C ALA A 242 18.32 9.67 -15.72
N ASP A 243 17.71 10.02 -16.86
CA ASP A 243 18.13 11.17 -17.68
C ASP A 243 17.10 12.30 -17.69
N VAL A 244 15.83 11.98 -17.43
CA VAL A 244 14.70 12.92 -17.54
C VAL A 244 13.77 12.71 -16.35
N ALA A 245 13.28 13.81 -15.76
CA ALA A 245 12.27 13.76 -14.70
C ALA A 245 10.87 13.51 -15.28
N TRP A 246 10.49 14.33 -16.28
CA TRP A 246 9.17 14.33 -16.87
C TRP A 246 9.19 14.76 -18.34
N ILE A 247 8.29 14.18 -19.13
CA ILE A 247 7.96 14.64 -20.48
C ILE A 247 6.60 15.34 -20.40
N CYS A 248 6.53 16.59 -20.84
CA CYS A 248 5.43 17.51 -20.53
C CYS A 248 4.83 18.15 -21.78
N VAL A 249 3.53 18.37 -21.73
CA VAL A 249 2.76 19.13 -22.72
C VAL A 249 1.86 20.11 -22.00
N ARG A 250 1.85 21.36 -22.44
CA ARG A 250 0.94 22.39 -21.91
C ARG A 250 -0.16 22.71 -22.91
N ASN A 251 -1.33 23.05 -22.39
CA ASN A 251 -2.39 23.70 -23.13
C ASN A 251 -2.00 25.16 -23.37
N THR A 252 -1.90 25.56 -24.63
CA THR A 252 -1.50 26.94 -25.02
C THR A 252 -2.54 28.00 -24.67
N ARG A 253 -3.76 27.59 -24.31
CA ARG A 253 -4.88 28.46 -23.92
C ARG A 253 -5.12 28.52 -22.42
N ALA A 254 -4.39 27.73 -21.63
CA ALA A 254 -4.49 27.80 -20.18
C ALA A 254 -3.59 28.92 -19.66
N ASP A 255 -4.05 29.64 -18.63
CA ASP A 255 -3.20 30.61 -17.94
C ASP A 255 -1.95 29.91 -17.37
N ASP A 256 -0.80 30.57 -17.47
CA ASP A 256 0.51 30.09 -17.03
C ASP A 256 0.63 30.12 -15.50
N GLY A 257 -0.22 29.36 -14.82
CA GLY A 257 -0.23 29.23 -13.36
C GLY A 257 -0.72 30.48 -12.64
N ASP A 258 -1.02 30.31 -11.35
CA ASP A 258 -1.42 31.43 -10.51
C ASP A 258 -0.19 32.00 -9.78
N GLU A 259 0.25 33.20 -10.15
CA GLU A 259 1.38 33.90 -9.52
C GLU A 259 1.20 34.11 -8.00
N ASN A 260 -0.03 33.98 -7.48
CA ASN A 260 -0.34 34.05 -6.05
C ASN A 260 -0.26 32.70 -5.33
N SER A 261 0.06 31.61 -6.02
CA SER A 261 0.28 30.30 -5.40
C SER A 261 1.46 30.35 -4.42
N ARG A 262 1.27 29.83 -3.19
CA ARG A 262 2.28 29.85 -2.11
C ARG A 262 2.47 28.46 -1.47
N PRO A 263 3.06 27.48 -2.20
CA PRO A 263 3.24 26.12 -1.71
C PRO A 263 4.15 26.00 -0.47
N ASP A 264 5.17 26.85 -0.36
CA ASP A 264 6.06 26.96 0.80
C ASP A 264 5.29 27.28 2.10
N ARG A 265 4.36 28.24 2.02
CA ARG A 265 3.53 28.65 3.16
C ARG A 265 2.48 27.59 3.52
N ALA A 266 1.92 26.93 2.51
CA ALA A 266 0.99 25.82 2.73
C ALA A 266 1.66 24.66 3.47
N VAL A 267 2.89 24.29 3.09
CA VAL A 267 3.68 23.26 3.78
C VAL A 267 3.95 23.65 5.22
N THR A 268 4.42 24.88 5.45
CA THR A 268 4.74 25.36 6.81
C THR A 268 3.50 25.36 7.72
N THR A 269 2.34 25.74 7.18
CA THR A 269 1.07 25.77 7.93
C THR A 269 0.54 24.37 8.18
N TRP A 270 0.65 23.47 7.19
CA TRP A 270 0.31 22.07 7.31
C TRP A 270 1.12 21.37 8.42
N ASP A 271 2.44 21.61 8.48
CA ASP A 271 3.31 21.02 9.49
C ASP A 271 2.89 21.43 10.91
N LYS A 272 2.51 22.71 11.10
CA LYS A 272 1.94 23.18 12.38
C LYS A 272 0.64 22.48 12.73
N ILE A 273 -0.30 22.39 11.78
CA ILE A 273 -1.58 21.69 12.00
C ILE A 273 -1.33 20.24 12.43
N CYS A 274 -0.38 19.56 11.79
CA CYS A 274 -0.04 18.17 12.10
C CYS A 274 0.56 17.97 13.49
N VAL A 275 1.29 18.96 14.00
CA VAL A 275 1.84 18.97 15.37
C VAL A 275 0.75 19.25 16.38
N ASP A 276 -0.09 20.25 16.11
CA ASP A 276 -1.06 20.77 17.08
C ASP A 276 -2.27 19.83 17.24
N ARG A 277 -2.70 19.16 16.16
CA ARG A 277 -3.88 18.28 16.17
C ARG A 277 -3.87 17.26 15.04
N ARG A 278 -4.86 16.36 15.05
CA ARG A 278 -5.10 15.47 13.91
C ARG A 278 -5.65 16.27 12.72
N PRO A 279 -4.98 16.27 11.56
CA PRO A 279 -5.47 16.98 10.38
C PRO A 279 -6.59 16.21 9.68
N SER A 280 -7.34 16.92 8.86
CA SER A 280 -8.50 16.46 8.11
C SER A 280 -8.42 16.89 6.64
N ILE A 281 -9.36 16.42 5.83
CA ILE A 281 -9.49 16.85 4.44
C ILE A 281 -9.92 18.32 4.35
N THR A 282 -10.76 18.79 5.26
CA THR A 282 -11.17 20.20 5.32
C THR A 282 -9.97 21.12 5.51
N ASP A 283 -9.00 20.72 6.34
CA ASP A 283 -7.77 21.51 6.50
C ASP A 283 -7.00 21.66 5.20
N LEU A 284 -6.93 20.60 4.38
CA LEU A 284 -6.31 20.66 3.06
C LEU A 284 -7.10 21.57 2.10
N ASP A 285 -8.43 21.52 2.15
CA ASP A 285 -9.29 22.39 1.34
C ASP A 285 -9.12 23.87 1.74
N ASP A 286 -9.04 24.17 3.04
CA ASP A 286 -8.81 25.52 3.56
C ASP A 286 -7.42 26.04 3.16
N LEU A 287 -6.38 25.21 3.29
CA LEU A 287 -5.02 25.55 2.86
C LEU A 287 -4.95 25.79 1.35
N ALA A 288 -5.61 24.96 0.55
CA ALA A 288 -5.65 25.12 -0.90
C ALA A 288 -6.30 26.43 -1.31
N GLN A 289 -7.37 26.83 -0.64
CA GLN A 289 -8.01 28.12 -0.88
C GLN A 289 -7.15 29.28 -0.41
N GLN A 290 -6.59 29.20 0.80
CA GLN A 290 -5.78 30.24 1.43
C GLN A 290 -4.49 30.53 0.65
N PHE A 291 -3.81 29.49 0.19
CA PHE A 291 -2.51 29.58 -0.50
C PHE A 291 -2.61 29.39 -2.01
N ASN A 292 -3.83 29.35 -2.53
CA ASN A 292 -4.15 29.30 -3.95
C ASN A 292 -3.51 28.11 -4.70
N ILE A 293 -3.63 26.92 -4.10
CA ILE A 293 -3.13 25.64 -4.64
C ILE A 293 -4.32 24.81 -5.08
N ARG A 294 -5.01 25.32 -6.10
CA ARG A 294 -6.30 24.78 -6.56
C ARG A 294 -6.17 23.76 -7.67
N THR A 295 -4.98 23.61 -8.26
CA THR A 295 -4.75 22.62 -9.31
C THR A 295 -4.79 21.20 -8.75
N GLY A 296 -5.00 20.24 -9.64
CA GLY A 296 -4.91 18.83 -9.33
C GLY A 296 -4.87 18.01 -10.59
N LYS A 297 -4.69 16.68 -10.45
CA LYS A 297 -4.42 15.81 -11.59
C LYS A 297 -5.11 14.45 -11.50
N TRP A 298 -5.60 14.00 -12.65
CA TRP A 298 -5.92 12.60 -12.90
C TRP A 298 -4.64 11.80 -13.10
N LEU A 299 -4.54 10.64 -12.45
CA LEU A 299 -3.43 9.70 -12.54
C LEU A 299 -3.86 8.51 -13.40
N VAL A 300 -3.22 8.37 -14.56
CA VAL A 300 -3.46 7.27 -15.51
C VAL A 300 -2.24 6.36 -15.54
N PHE A 301 -2.41 5.07 -15.27
CA PHE A 301 -1.32 4.09 -15.33
C PHE A 301 -1.38 3.27 -16.62
N ALA A 302 -0.31 3.33 -17.41
CA ALA A 302 -0.21 2.69 -18.71
C ALA A 302 0.97 1.71 -18.76
N PRO A 303 0.80 0.50 -19.29
CA PRO A 303 1.91 -0.43 -19.47
C PRO A 303 2.89 0.08 -20.53
N PRO A 304 4.18 -0.33 -20.49
CA PRO A 304 5.20 0.10 -21.44
C PRO A 304 4.82 -0.11 -22.92
N ALA A 305 4.06 -1.16 -23.22
CA ALA A 305 3.61 -1.47 -24.58
C ALA A 305 2.62 -0.45 -25.15
N ASP A 306 1.80 0.19 -24.29
CA ASP A 306 0.70 1.06 -24.72
C ASP A 306 0.98 2.55 -24.51
N VAL A 307 1.98 2.88 -23.67
CA VAL A 307 2.18 4.24 -23.16
C VAL A 307 2.43 5.25 -24.28
N ASP A 308 3.25 4.94 -25.29
CA ASP A 308 3.63 5.92 -26.33
C ASP A 308 2.41 6.36 -27.15
N ALA A 309 1.57 5.40 -27.54
CA ALA A 309 0.37 5.65 -28.32
C ALA A 309 -0.67 6.43 -27.48
N LEU A 310 -0.84 6.06 -26.20
CA LEU A 310 -1.75 6.74 -25.29
C LEU A 310 -1.27 8.17 -24.99
N TRP A 311 0.02 8.34 -24.69
CA TRP A 311 0.65 9.63 -24.44
C TRP A 311 0.49 10.57 -25.63
N SER A 312 0.71 10.08 -26.85
CA SER A 312 0.53 10.88 -28.06
C SER A 312 -0.91 11.42 -28.17
N ARG A 313 -1.93 10.59 -27.90
CA ARG A 313 -3.34 11.04 -27.92
C ARG A 313 -3.65 12.06 -26.82
N ILE A 314 -3.21 11.80 -25.59
CA ILE A 314 -3.42 12.69 -24.43
C ILE A 314 -2.72 14.02 -24.63
N GLY A 315 -1.46 14.01 -25.07
CA GLY A 315 -0.69 15.21 -25.34
C GLY A 315 -1.34 16.04 -26.46
N ASN A 316 -1.83 15.42 -27.54
CA ASN A 316 -2.51 16.15 -28.62
C ASN A 316 -3.77 16.88 -28.11
N ALA A 317 -4.62 16.17 -27.37
CA ALA A 317 -5.83 16.77 -26.81
C ALA A 317 -5.53 17.86 -25.78
N THR A 318 -4.46 17.69 -24.99
CA THR A 318 -4.02 18.71 -24.02
C THR A 318 -3.50 19.95 -24.73
N HIS A 319 -2.61 19.79 -25.71
CA HIS A 319 -2.03 20.93 -26.45
C HIS A 319 -3.10 21.73 -27.22
N ALA A 320 -4.08 21.04 -27.80
CA ALA A 320 -5.23 21.64 -28.48
C ALA A 320 -6.22 22.33 -27.54
N GLY A 321 -6.04 22.18 -26.22
CA GLY A 321 -6.91 22.73 -25.19
C GLY A 321 -8.28 22.08 -25.07
N THR A 322 -8.41 20.81 -25.50
CA THR A 322 -9.66 20.05 -25.42
C THR A 322 -9.70 19.07 -24.24
N LEU A 323 -8.58 18.89 -23.54
CA LEU A 323 -8.46 18.01 -22.37
C LEU A 323 -8.22 18.82 -21.08
N GLY A 324 -6.99 18.82 -20.54
CA GLY A 324 -6.62 19.51 -19.29
C GLY A 324 -5.80 20.77 -19.54
N THR A 325 -5.33 21.40 -18.46
CA THR A 325 -4.42 22.57 -18.52
C THR A 325 -2.99 22.17 -18.86
N ALA A 326 -2.57 20.98 -18.42
CA ALA A 326 -1.28 20.40 -18.75
C ALA A 326 -1.33 18.88 -18.60
N ALA A 327 -0.36 18.20 -19.20
CA ALA A 327 -0.14 16.78 -18.99
C ALA A 327 1.35 16.49 -18.88
N LYS A 328 1.70 15.50 -18.05
CA LYS A 328 3.06 14.98 -17.95
C LYS A 328 3.07 13.46 -17.87
N VAL A 329 4.08 12.82 -18.42
CA VAL A 329 4.26 11.37 -18.38
C VAL A 329 5.64 11.01 -17.84
N SER A 330 5.69 9.98 -17.00
CA SER A 330 6.93 9.49 -16.43
C SER A 330 7.76 8.78 -17.51
N PRO A 331 9.08 8.96 -17.54
CA PRO A 331 9.97 8.14 -18.35
C PRO A 331 9.98 6.68 -17.89
N ARG A 332 10.70 5.82 -18.63
CA ARG A 332 10.82 4.39 -18.34
C ARG A 332 11.63 4.15 -17.07
N ASN A 333 11.03 3.38 -16.16
CA ASN A 333 11.68 2.80 -14.99
C ASN A 333 11.55 1.28 -15.04
N GLY A 334 12.57 0.59 -15.55
CA GLY A 334 12.52 -0.86 -15.75
C GLY A 334 11.29 -1.30 -16.56
N ASN A 335 10.56 -2.28 -16.02
CA ASN A 335 9.31 -2.81 -16.60
C ASN A 335 8.04 -2.28 -15.90
N GLU A 336 8.16 -1.21 -15.11
CA GLU A 336 7.02 -0.64 -14.38
C GLU A 336 6.03 0.06 -15.32
N ASN A 337 4.78 0.18 -14.87
CA ASN A 337 3.80 1.00 -15.57
C ASN A 337 4.20 2.47 -15.51
N HIS A 338 4.01 3.18 -16.60
CA HIS A 338 4.14 4.63 -16.65
C HIS A 338 2.94 5.29 -16.00
N VAL A 339 3.15 6.46 -15.40
CA VAL A 339 2.08 7.34 -14.95
C VAL A 339 1.97 8.54 -15.89
N ILE A 340 0.76 8.79 -16.40
CA ILE A 340 0.38 10.02 -17.10
C ILE A 340 -0.49 10.83 -16.14
N CYS A 341 -0.04 12.04 -15.82
CA CYS A 341 -0.79 13.01 -15.03
C CYS A 341 -1.46 14.01 -15.98
N VAL A 342 -2.77 14.21 -15.86
CA VAL A 342 -3.50 15.25 -16.61
C VAL A 342 -4.16 16.22 -15.65
N TYR A 343 -3.82 17.50 -15.76
CA TYR A 343 -4.14 18.54 -14.80
C TYR A 343 -5.44 19.27 -15.12
N THR A 344 -6.14 19.68 -14.06
CA THR A 344 -7.23 20.66 -14.13
C THR A 344 -6.87 21.92 -13.33
N ALA A 345 -7.49 23.05 -13.69
CA ALA A 345 -7.19 24.34 -13.06
C ALA A 345 -7.66 24.41 -11.60
N ASN A 346 -8.82 23.80 -11.31
CA ASN A 346 -9.43 23.81 -9.99
C ASN A 346 -10.01 22.43 -9.64
N TYR A 347 -9.48 21.76 -8.63
CA TYR A 347 -10.00 20.46 -8.18
C TYR A 347 -11.35 20.55 -7.46
N MET A 348 -11.76 21.76 -7.04
CA MET A 348 -13.07 21.99 -6.46
C MET A 348 -14.16 22.22 -7.54
N ASP A 349 -13.76 22.42 -8.80
CA ASP A 349 -14.68 22.43 -9.93
C ASP A 349 -14.94 21.00 -10.39
N ASN A 350 -15.95 20.38 -9.77
CA ASN A 350 -16.34 19.01 -10.07
C ASN A 350 -16.72 18.80 -11.54
N ALA A 351 -17.29 19.82 -12.20
CA ALA A 351 -17.71 19.72 -13.59
C ALA A 351 -16.49 19.65 -14.53
N ASP A 352 -15.47 20.50 -14.30
CA ASP A 352 -14.24 20.44 -15.09
C ASP A 352 -13.43 19.17 -14.82
N VAL A 353 -13.34 18.75 -13.55
CA VAL A 353 -12.68 17.49 -13.17
C VAL A 353 -13.33 16.31 -13.89
N ASP A 354 -14.66 16.25 -13.92
CA ASP A 354 -15.40 15.18 -14.62
C ASP A 354 -15.28 15.28 -16.15
N ARG A 355 -15.32 16.49 -16.70
CA ARG A 355 -15.10 16.74 -18.14
C ARG A 355 -13.76 16.14 -18.61
N VAL A 356 -12.68 16.36 -17.84
CA VAL A 356 -11.37 15.78 -18.16
C VAL A 356 -11.37 14.26 -18.01
N ARG A 357 -12.04 13.71 -16.99
CA ARG A 357 -12.22 12.25 -16.82
C ARG A 357 -12.89 11.61 -18.05
N VAL A 358 -14.01 12.18 -18.51
CA VAL A 358 -14.73 11.72 -19.71
C VAL A 358 -13.86 11.88 -20.96
N GLY A 359 -13.10 12.97 -21.07
CA GLY A 359 -12.13 13.16 -22.15
C GLY A 359 -11.08 12.06 -22.20
N LEU A 360 -10.51 11.68 -21.05
CA LEU A 360 -9.55 10.57 -20.94
C LEU A 360 -10.17 9.23 -21.38
N GLN A 361 -11.41 8.95 -20.99
CA GLN A 361 -12.12 7.75 -21.42
C GLN A 361 -12.29 7.68 -22.94
N ARG A 362 -12.68 8.80 -23.58
CA ARG A 362 -12.79 8.91 -25.05
C ARG A 362 -11.46 8.70 -25.77
N LEU A 363 -10.34 9.02 -25.12
CA LEU A 363 -8.98 8.81 -25.64
C LEU A 363 -8.44 7.39 -25.38
N GLY A 364 -9.26 6.50 -24.82
CA GLY A 364 -8.97 5.08 -24.64
C GLY A 364 -8.46 4.69 -23.25
N VAL A 365 -8.61 5.54 -22.24
CA VAL A 365 -8.35 5.16 -20.84
C VAL A 365 -9.53 4.33 -20.33
N LYS A 366 -9.30 3.01 -20.17
CA LYS A 366 -10.35 2.03 -19.83
C LYS A 366 -10.38 1.64 -18.34
N LYS A 367 -9.25 1.74 -17.65
CA LYS A 367 -9.13 1.38 -16.24
C LYS A 367 -9.62 2.52 -15.36
N THR A 368 -10.05 2.18 -14.14
CA THR A 368 -10.36 3.18 -13.11
C THR A 368 -9.15 4.07 -12.87
N ILE A 369 -9.39 5.37 -12.87
CA ILE A 369 -8.38 6.40 -12.60
C ILE A 369 -8.69 7.13 -11.30
N THR A 370 -7.65 7.71 -10.70
CA THR A 370 -7.75 8.43 -9.43
C THR A 370 -7.29 9.87 -9.60
N TYR A 371 -7.92 10.77 -8.88
CA TYR A 371 -7.61 12.20 -8.90
C TYR A 371 -6.94 12.62 -7.60
N LYS A 372 -5.81 13.33 -7.70
CA LYS A 372 -5.06 13.87 -6.57
C LYS A 372 -4.90 15.39 -6.68
N PRO A 373 -5.44 16.19 -5.75
CA PRO A 373 -5.18 17.62 -5.65
C PRO A 373 -3.68 17.92 -5.43
N ASP A 374 -3.18 19.03 -5.96
CA ASP A 374 -1.76 19.40 -5.78
C ASP A 374 -1.44 19.77 -4.33
N ILE A 375 -2.40 20.34 -3.58
CA ILE A 375 -2.26 20.56 -2.14
C ILE A 375 -1.94 19.26 -1.38
N TYR A 376 -2.45 18.11 -1.83
CA TYR A 376 -2.15 16.82 -1.20
C TYR A 376 -0.71 16.40 -1.49
N THR A 377 -0.16 16.75 -2.66
CA THR A 377 1.24 16.55 -2.98
C THR A 377 2.13 17.50 -2.17
N CYS A 378 1.79 18.79 -2.07
CA CYS A 378 2.51 19.77 -1.24
C CYS A 378 2.57 19.33 0.22
N CYS A 379 1.43 18.96 0.80
CA CYS A 379 1.30 18.51 2.18
C CYS A 379 1.76 17.05 2.41
N ARG A 380 2.46 16.45 1.44
CA ARG A 380 3.05 15.09 1.54
C ARG A 380 2.03 14.01 1.91
N VAL A 381 0.79 14.14 1.46
CA VAL A 381 -0.28 13.15 1.64
C VAL A 381 -0.18 12.09 0.53
N TYR A 382 0.52 11.00 0.82
CA TYR A 382 0.62 9.81 -0.04
C TYR A 382 -0.01 8.59 0.64
N LYS A 383 -0.04 7.46 -0.06
CA LYS A 383 -0.53 6.20 0.50
C LYS A 383 0.31 5.83 1.74
N GLY A 384 -0.37 5.51 2.85
CA GLY A 384 0.30 5.15 4.09
C GLY A 384 0.71 6.33 4.98
N ASN A 385 0.25 7.56 4.68
CA ASN A 385 0.47 8.71 5.56
C ASN A 385 -0.04 8.48 7.00
N ALA A 386 0.61 9.14 7.96
CA ALA A 386 0.36 8.98 9.39
C ALA A 386 -1.05 9.45 9.82
N TRP A 387 -1.70 10.29 9.02
CA TRP A 387 -2.98 10.94 9.36
C TRP A 387 -4.20 10.08 9.00
N GLY A 388 -4.01 9.07 8.14
CA GLY A 388 -5.08 8.22 7.61
C GLY A 388 -5.96 8.93 6.58
N ILE A 389 -5.46 10.01 5.97
CA ILE A 389 -6.17 10.75 4.92
C ILE A 389 -6.00 10.01 3.59
N SER A 390 -7.09 9.83 2.85
CA SER A 390 -6.99 9.26 1.50
C SER A 390 -6.19 10.21 0.58
N PRO A 391 -5.15 9.73 -0.13
CA PRO A 391 -4.44 10.56 -1.11
C PRO A 391 -5.24 10.77 -2.41
N VAL A 392 -6.46 10.22 -2.48
CA VAL A 392 -7.37 10.28 -3.63
C VAL A 392 -8.60 11.08 -3.24
N ARG A 393 -8.91 12.12 -4.02
CA ARG A 393 -10.11 12.96 -3.85
C ARG A 393 -11.28 12.47 -4.69
N TYR A 394 -11.04 12.12 -5.96
CA TYR A 394 -12.04 11.57 -6.87
C TYR A 394 -11.54 10.29 -7.52
N SER A 395 -12.47 9.45 -7.95
CA SER A 395 -12.19 8.22 -8.70
C SER A 395 -13.25 8.03 -9.78
N GLY A 396 -12.91 7.39 -10.90
CA GLY A 396 -13.92 6.95 -11.86
C GLY A 396 -13.35 6.38 -13.14
#